data_AF-A0A2T1E4Y8-F1
#
_entry.id   AF-A0A2T1E4Y8-F1
#
_cell.length_a   1.000
_cell.length_b   1.000
_cell.length_c   1.000
_cell.angle_alpha   90.00
_cell.angle_beta   90.00
_cell.angle_gamma   90.00
#
_symmetry.space_group_name_H-M   'P 1'
#
loop_
_entity.id
_entity.type
_entity.pdbx_description
1 polymer ?
#
loop_
_entity_poly.entity_id
_entity_poly.type
_entity_poly.pdbx_seq_one_letter_code
_entity_poly.pdbx_strand_id
1 'polypeptide(L)'
;MKKVVYLRLAGVLLLLALPVGVGAWAVNSLRSQQLSGCMSLDEGGTQADDSVAATLYCAQASAGQQTIDGLSEAIRLARLVPSDHPLEAQSLQLVEQASQKLLELAENSFQAGNLEEAIGTARRIPAITAAYKTADERIKEWQSAWDKAQSIYTDAQASADRDQWDQAFGKARELRQLGNRYWDTDRYQELVQKIQEAKEGKAAQAKAERDSQKASQARYTAQPDIMSNWQQDQAREATEHLKRARRLASAGTPEGLRAATDAAGMVLYGTPQYEEAQRLVDRWNHRLQDLEDRPYLARAMQLASKGDLPSLQAAIAEASNVSFGSALYQEAQDKIGQWTDAIQKLHSQAYPETSGGRQVSPANYAIPPVRSNTP
;
A
#
# COMPACT_ATOMS: atom_id res chain seq x y z
N MET A 1 -20.87 62.21 34.73
CA MET A 1 -22.30 62.57 34.92
C MET A 1 -22.90 63.01 33.59
N LYS A 2 -23.79 62.19 33.02
CA LYS A 2 -25.03 62.54 32.28
C LYS A 2 -25.42 61.34 31.40
N LYS A 3 -26.37 60.57 31.92
CA LYS A 3 -27.25 59.65 31.17
C LYS A 3 -28.16 60.50 30.26
N VAL A 4 -28.61 59.94 29.13
CA VAL A 4 -30.03 59.82 28.71
C VAL A 4 -30.04 59.03 27.37
N VAL A 5 -30.40 57.75 27.40
CA VAL A 5 -31.66 57.16 26.91
C VAL A 5 -31.87 57.28 25.40
N TYR A 6 -31.75 56.15 24.68
CA TYR A 6 -32.82 55.70 23.79
C TYR A 6 -33.02 54.20 23.97
N LEU A 7 -34.26 53.86 24.29
CA LEU A 7 -34.77 52.56 24.68
C LEU A 7 -35.73 52.12 23.56
N ARG A 8 -35.70 50.82 23.25
CA ARG A 8 -36.76 50.00 22.60
C ARG A 8 -36.93 50.08 21.08
N LEU A 9 -36.35 49.08 20.41
CA LEU A 9 -37.16 48.10 19.69
C LEU A 9 -36.71 46.71 20.15
N ALA A 10 -37.47 46.14 21.09
CA ALA A 10 -37.43 44.72 21.41
C ALA A 10 -38.40 44.02 20.46
N GLY A 11 -37.99 42.88 19.89
CA GLY A 11 -38.93 41.98 19.25
C GLY A 11 -38.35 41.13 18.14
N VAL A 12 -37.97 39.90 18.50
CA VAL A 12 -38.04 38.70 17.65
C VAL A 12 -37.00 38.60 16.53
N LEU A 13 -35.86 37.95 16.83
CA LEU A 13 -35.30 36.84 16.02
C LEU A 13 -34.07 36.25 16.75
N LEU A 14 -34.34 35.69 17.93
CA LEU A 14 -33.47 34.70 18.55
C LEU A 14 -34.17 33.35 18.34
N LEU A 15 -33.65 32.53 17.42
CA LEU A 15 -33.79 31.07 17.30
C LEU A 15 -33.63 30.67 15.83
N LEU A 16 -32.41 30.30 15.41
CA LEU A 16 -32.13 29.25 14.41
C LEU A 16 -30.61 29.05 14.29
N ALA A 17 -29.97 28.84 15.43
CA ALA A 17 -28.66 28.19 15.51
C ALA A 17 -28.82 27.01 16.47
N LEU A 18 -29.55 25.99 16.04
CA LEU A 18 -29.46 24.68 16.68
C LEU A 18 -28.22 24.00 16.11
N PRO A 19 -27.19 23.74 16.93
CA PRO A 19 -26.12 22.87 16.51
C PRO A 19 -26.72 21.48 16.30
N VAL A 20 -26.47 20.91 15.13
CA VAL A 20 -26.82 19.52 14.76
C VAL A 20 -26.16 18.48 15.70
N GLY A 21 -25.40 18.91 16.72
CA GLY A 21 -24.71 18.06 17.67
C GLY A 21 -25.55 17.46 18.81
N VAL A 22 -26.75 17.98 19.11
CA VAL A 22 -27.51 17.48 20.29
C VAL A 22 -28.21 16.15 20.01
N GLY A 23 -28.62 15.89 18.76
CA GLY A 23 -29.29 14.63 18.38
C GLY A 23 -28.36 13.42 18.46
N ALA A 24 -27.12 13.54 18.00
CA ALA A 24 -26.14 12.46 18.05
C ALA A 24 -25.64 12.18 19.48
N TRP A 25 -25.45 13.22 20.30
CA TRP A 25 -25.10 13.08 21.72
C TRP A 25 -26.23 12.49 22.55
N ALA A 26 -27.49 12.88 22.29
CA ALA A 26 -28.65 12.32 22.99
C ALA A 26 -28.85 10.84 22.70
N VAL A 27 -28.67 10.39 21.44
CA VAL A 27 -28.79 8.98 21.06
C VAL A 27 -27.66 8.14 21.66
N ASN A 28 -26.43 8.67 21.70
CA ASN A 28 -25.29 7.97 22.32
C ASN A 28 -25.42 7.89 23.86
N SER A 29 -25.97 8.92 24.52
CA SER A 29 -26.29 8.91 25.96
C SER A 29 -27.48 8.03 26.33
N LEU A 30 -28.50 7.90 25.46
CA LEU A 30 -29.61 6.97 25.69
C LEU A 30 -29.15 5.51 25.58
N ARG A 31 -28.23 5.22 24.65
CA ARG A 31 -27.65 3.89 24.49
C ARG A 31 -26.77 3.49 25.68
N SER A 32 -26.05 4.44 26.30
CA SER A 32 -25.25 4.17 27.49
C SER A 32 -26.09 4.00 28.76
N GLN A 33 -27.20 4.74 28.91
CA GLN A 33 -28.11 4.61 30.06
C GLN A 33 -28.84 3.26 30.11
N GLN A 34 -29.08 2.62 28.97
CA GLN A 34 -29.82 1.36 28.89
C GLN A 34 -28.99 0.13 29.32
N LEU A 35 -27.65 0.22 29.26
CA LEU A 35 -26.73 -0.86 29.65
C LEU A 35 -26.41 -0.88 31.15
N SER A 36 -26.59 0.24 31.87
CA SER A 36 -26.36 0.34 33.31
C SER A 36 -27.21 -0.66 34.11
N GLY A 37 -28.42 -0.97 33.63
CA GLY A 37 -29.31 -1.96 34.24
C GLY A 37 -28.98 -3.43 33.88
N CYS A 38 -28.17 -3.65 32.85
CA CYS A 38 -27.75 -4.99 32.40
C CYS A 38 -26.44 -5.46 33.06
N MET A 39 -25.64 -4.53 33.59
CA MET A 39 -24.34 -4.80 34.22
C MET A 39 -24.45 -5.40 35.64
N SER A 40 -25.66 -5.49 36.22
CA SER A 40 -25.90 -5.97 37.59
C SER A 40 -26.33 -7.43 37.69
N LEU A 41 -26.18 -8.22 36.62
CA LEU A 41 -26.51 -9.66 36.59
C LEU A 41 -25.28 -10.52 36.85
N ASP A 42 -24.50 -10.19 37.87
CA ASP A 42 -23.42 -11.04 38.36
C ASP A 42 -23.79 -11.54 39.76
N GLU A 43 -24.06 -12.84 39.85
CA GLU A 43 -24.13 -13.65 41.06
C GLU A 43 -25.31 -13.41 42.04
N GLY A 44 -26.36 -14.23 41.92
CA GLY A 44 -27.17 -14.65 43.07
C GLY A 44 -28.69 -14.57 42.95
N GLY A 45 -29.34 -15.74 42.89
CA GLY A 45 -30.57 -15.99 43.65
C GLY A 45 -31.94 -15.66 43.03
N THR A 46 -32.66 -16.73 42.69
CA THR A 46 -34.11 -16.93 42.91
C THR A 46 -35.12 -16.07 42.14
N GLN A 47 -35.28 -16.37 40.84
CA GLN A 47 -36.57 -16.61 40.15
C GLN A 47 -36.25 -17.02 38.69
N ALA A 48 -36.55 -18.27 38.34
CA ALA A 48 -35.91 -18.96 37.21
C ALA A 48 -36.38 -18.52 35.82
N ASP A 49 -37.58 -17.93 35.67
CA ASP A 49 -38.13 -17.59 34.35
C ASP A 49 -38.03 -16.09 34.00
N ASP A 50 -38.20 -15.17 34.98
CA ASP A 50 -38.08 -13.72 34.74
C ASP A 50 -36.62 -13.26 34.54
N SER A 51 -35.65 -14.08 34.96
CA SER A 51 -34.22 -13.78 34.85
C SER A 51 -33.65 -14.13 33.47
N VAL A 52 -34.10 -15.21 32.82
CA VAL A 52 -33.54 -15.67 31.53
C VAL A 52 -33.92 -14.75 30.37
N ALA A 53 -35.17 -14.27 30.33
CA ALA A 53 -35.60 -13.30 29.32
C ALA A 53 -34.83 -11.97 29.44
N ALA A 54 -34.59 -11.50 30.67
CA ALA A 54 -33.78 -10.31 30.93
C ALA A 54 -32.32 -10.52 30.51
N THR A 55 -31.73 -11.69 30.82
CA THR A 55 -30.37 -12.04 30.37
C THR A 55 -30.24 -12.04 28.85
N LEU A 56 -31.19 -12.65 28.13
CA LEU A 56 -31.17 -12.66 26.66
C LEU A 56 -31.39 -11.26 26.06
N TYR A 57 -32.26 -10.45 26.65
CA TYR A 57 -32.44 -9.06 26.24
C TYR A 57 -31.13 -8.26 26.39
N CYS A 58 -30.45 -8.40 27.53
CA CYS A 58 -29.17 -7.75 27.77
C CYS A 58 -28.08 -8.28 26.84
N ALA A 59 -28.05 -9.59 26.56
CA ALA A 59 -27.13 -10.18 25.60
C ALA A 59 -27.35 -9.59 24.19
N GLN A 60 -28.59 -9.46 23.74
CA GLN A 60 -28.93 -8.85 22.45
C GLN A 60 -28.55 -7.36 22.40
N ALA A 61 -28.79 -6.61 23.49
CA ALA A 61 -28.41 -5.21 23.58
C ALA A 61 -26.89 -5.01 23.49
N SER A 62 -26.11 -5.87 24.16
CA SER A 62 -24.65 -5.91 24.08
C SER A 62 -24.17 -6.26 22.67
N ALA A 63 -24.77 -7.28 22.03
CA ALA A 63 -24.44 -7.67 20.66
C ALA A 63 -24.73 -6.54 19.66
N GLY A 64 -25.81 -5.78 19.89
CA GLY A 64 -26.20 -4.65 19.07
C GLY A 64 -25.15 -3.53 19.02
N GLN A 65 -24.23 -3.45 19.98
CA GLN A 65 -23.12 -2.50 19.93
C GLN A 65 -22.16 -2.77 18.76
N GLN A 66 -22.07 -4.03 18.29
CA GLN A 66 -21.18 -4.47 17.22
C GLN A 66 -19.69 -4.15 17.47
N THR A 67 -19.30 -4.08 18.75
CA THR A 67 -17.92 -3.90 19.20
C THR A 67 -17.38 -5.22 19.76
N ILE A 68 -16.05 -5.36 19.83
CA ILE A 68 -15.40 -6.56 20.40
C ILE A 68 -15.93 -6.84 21.80
N ASP A 69 -15.98 -5.82 22.66
CA ASP A 69 -16.44 -5.99 24.05
C ASP A 69 -17.95 -6.26 24.13
N GLY A 70 -18.77 -5.57 23.34
CA GLY A 70 -20.22 -5.80 23.31
C GLY A 70 -20.60 -7.21 22.82
N LEU A 71 -19.90 -7.73 21.81
CA LEU A 71 -20.11 -9.10 21.31
C LEU A 71 -19.58 -10.15 22.29
N SER A 72 -18.43 -9.90 22.92
CA SER A 72 -17.89 -10.78 23.96
C SER A 72 -18.84 -10.87 25.16
N GLU A 73 -19.41 -9.73 25.56
CA GLU A 73 -20.38 -9.67 26.66
C GLU A 73 -21.70 -10.34 26.29
N ALA A 74 -22.17 -10.17 25.05
CA ALA A 74 -23.34 -10.89 24.56
C ALA A 74 -23.18 -12.41 24.65
N ILE A 75 -22.00 -12.93 24.27
CA ILE A 75 -21.66 -14.34 24.38
C ILE A 75 -21.64 -14.78 25.85
N ARG A 76 -21.01 -13.99 26.73
CA ARG A 76 -20.95 -14.28 28.17
C ARG A 76 -22.34 -14.44 28.76
N LEU A 77 -23.22 -13.45 28.53
CA LEU A 77 -24.59 -13.42 29.04
C LEU A 77 -25.45 -14.54 28.45
N ALA A 78 -25.39 -14.77 27.13
CA ALA A 78 -26.15 -15.83 26.48
C ALA A 78 -25.81 -17.21 27.06
N ARG A 79 -24.53 -17.47 27.35
CA ARG A 79 -24.09 -18.75 27.92
C ARG A 79 -24.55 -19.00 29.37
N LEU A 80 -25.17 -18.02 30.04
CA LEU A 80 -25.79 -18.21 31.36
C LEU A 80 -27.16 -18.89 31.27
N VAL A 81 -27.77 -18.96 30.08
CA VAL A 81 -29.06 -19.64 29.88
C VAL A 81 -28.90 -21.16 30.12
N PRO A 82 -29.66 -21.77 31.05
CA PRO A 82 -29.58 -23.20 31.33
C PRO A 82 -29.91 -24.08 30.11
N SER A 83 -29.28 -25.25 30.02
CA SER A 83 -29.44 -26.17 28.88
C SER A 83 -30.84 -26.77 28.73
N ASP A 84 -31.60 -26.84 29.82
CA ASP A 84 -32.97 -27.37 29.90
C ASP A 84 -34.05 -26.29 29.69
N HIS A 85 -33.65 -25.02 29.53
CA HIS A 85 -34.58 -23.90 29.38
C HIS A 85 -35.16 -23.80 27.95
N PRO A 86 -36.45 -23.46 27.77
CA PRO A 86 -37.08 -23.36 26.43
C PRO A 86 -36.41 -22.40 25.44
N LEU A 87 -35.67 -21.40 25.94
CA LEU A 87 -34.95 -20.40 25.13
C LEU A 87 -33.48 -20.75 24.86
N GLU A 88 -33.02 -21.95 25.21
CA GLU A 88 -31.62 -22.37 24.98
C GLU A 88 -31.21 -22.28 23.51
N ALA A 89 -32.06 -22.75 22.60
CA ALA A 89 -31.76 -22.72 21.17
C ALA A 89 -31.55 -21.28 20.65
N GLN A 90 -32.33 -20.33 21.17
CA GLN A 90 -32.18 -18.91 20.84
C GLN A 90 -30.87 -18.34 21.40
N SER A 91 -30.49 -18.77 22.60
CA SER A 91 -29.21 -18.38 23.21
C SER A 91 -28.02 -18.86 22.39
N LEU A 92 -28.00 -20.15 22.01
CA LEU A 92 -26.93 -20.71 21.19
C LEU A 92 -26.85 -20.03 19.82
N GLN A 93 -27.99 -19.69 19.22
CA GLN A 93 -28.01 -18.92 17.98
C GLN A 93 -27.36 -17.54 18.16
N LEU A 94 -27.62 -16.85 19.26
CA LEU A 94 -26.99 -15.55 19.56
C LEU A 94 -25.47 -15.70 19.76
N VAL A 95 -25.03 -16.75 20.46
CA VAL A 95 -23.60 -17.05 20.66
C VAL A 95 -22.91 -17.28 19.32
N GLU A 96 -23.51 -18.07 18.42
CA GLU A 96 -22.97 -18.33 17.09
C GLU A 96 -22.89 -17.05 16.24
N GLN A 97 -23.96 -16.24 16.21
CA GLN A 97 -23.98 -14.97 15.47
C GLN A 97 -22.94 -13.97 15.99
N ALA A 98 -22.83 -13.81 17.31
CA ALA A 98 -21.85 -12.92 17.91
C ALA A 98 -20.42 -13.39 17.65
N SER A 99 -20.18 -14.71 17.66
CA SER A 99 -18.89 -15.31 17.36
C SER A 99 -18.45 -15.09 15.92
N GLN A 100 -19.37 -15.22 14.96
CA GLN A 100 -19.10 -14.89 13.55
C GLN A 100 -18.74 -13.41 13.37
N LYS A 101 -19.42 -12.52 14.11
CA LYS A 101 -19.10 -11.08 14.07
C LYS A 101 -17.76 -10.75 14.72
N LEU A 102 -17.38 -11.43 15.80
CA LEU A 102 -16.02 -11.31 16.35
C LEU A 102 -14.96 -11.74 15.34
N LEU A 103 -15.19 -12.83 14.60
CA LEU A 103 -14.26 -13.28 13.56
C LEU A 103 -14.12 -12.25 12.42
N GLU A 104 -15.22 -11.62 12.01
CA GLU A 104 -15.21 -10.54 11.01
C GLU A 104 -14.41 -9.32 11.49
N LEU A 105 -14.60 -8.89 12.75
CA LEU A 105 -13.81 -7.81 13.35
C LEU A 105 -12.32 -8.17 13.43
N ALA A 106 -12.00 -9.40 13.79
CA ALA A 106 -10.63 -9.89 13.82
C ALA A 106 -9.96 -9.83 12.42
N GLU A 107 -10.66 -10.29 11.38
CA GLU A 107 -10.16 -10.20 9.99
C GLU A 107 -9.94 -8.74 9.57
N ASN A 108 -10.85 -7.83 9.92
CA ASN A 108 -10.68 -6.40 9.63
C ASN A 108 -9.44 -5.82 10.32
N SER A 109 -9.19 -6.17 11.58
CA SER A 109 -7.96 -5.79 12.30
C SER A 109 -6.71 -6.34 11.60
N PHE A 110 -6.73 -7.59 11.13
CA PHE A 110 -5.62 -8.17 10.38
C PHE A 110 -5.35 -7.38 9.09
N GLN A 111 -6.39 -7.13 8.29
CA GLN A 111 -6.29 -6.37 7.03
C GLN A 111 -5.79 -4.93 7.24
N ALA A 112 -6.09 -4.34 8.40
CA ALA A 112 -5.60 -3.02 8.79
C ALA A 112 -4.14 -3.00 9.29
N GLY A 113 -3.49 -4.16 9.43
CA GLY A 113 -2.12 -4.28 9.95
C GLY A 113 -2.03 -4.49 11.46
N ASN A 114 -3.15 -4.72 12.16
CA ASN A 114 -3.20 -4.95 13.59
C ASN A 114 -3.23 -6.46 13.91
N LEU A 115 -2.15 -7.19 13.61
CA LEU A 115 -2.09 -8.65 13.80
C LEU A 115 -2.42 -9.09 15.24
N GLU A 116 -1.85 -8.42 16.24
CA GLU A 116 -2.06 -8.77 17.65
C GLU A 116 -3.53 -8.59 18.08
N GLU A 117 -4.17 -7.51 17.63
CA GLU A 117 -5.59 -7.26 17.88
C GLU A 117 -6.48 -8.31 17.20
N ALA A 118 -6.14 -8.68 15.96
CA ALA A 118 -6.84 -9.73 15.20
C ALA A 118 -6.80 -11.07 15.95
N ILE A 119 -5.60 -11.51 16.36
CA ILE A 119 -5.42 -12.76 17.10
C ILE A 119 -6.13 -12.69 18.46
N GLY A 120 -5.97 -11.57 19.18
CA GLY A 120 -6.61 -11.36 20.47
C GLY A 120 -8.14 -11.44 20.39
N THR A 121 -8.72 -10.88 19.33
CA THR A 121 -10.17 -10.91 19.07
C THR A 121 -10.63 -12.31 18.69
N ALA A 122 -9.94 -12.99 17.78
CA ALA A 122 -10.27 -14.35 17.34
C ALA A 122 -10.23 -15.35 18.50
N ARG A 123 -9.30 -15.21 19.45
CA ARG A 123 -9.22 -16.06 20.66
C ARG A 123 -10.37 -15.88 21.65
N ARG A 124 -11.18 -14.82 21.54
CA ARG A 124 -12.38 -14.63 22.37
C ARG A 124 -13.57 -15.50 21.90
N ILE A 125 -13.48 -16.12 20.73
CA ILE A 125 -14.53 -16.97 20.16
C ILE A 125 -14.62 -18.28 20.96
N PRO A 126 -15.81 -18.68 21.45
CA PRO A 126 -15.96 -19.90 22.26
C PRO A 126 -15.83 -21.18 21.44
N ALA A 127 -15.16 -22.18 22.01
CA ALA A 127 -14.91 -23.49 21.39
C ALA A 127 -16.16 -24.31 21.01
N ILE A 128 -17.33 -23.97 21.56
CA ILE A 128 -18.60 -24.62 21.23
C ILE A 128 -19.17 -24.18 19.88
N THR A 129 -18.67 -23.08 19.31
CA THR A 129 -19.18 -22.50 18.06
C THR A 129 -18.49 -23.08 16.83
N ALA A 130 -19.17 -23.06 15.69
CA ALA A 130 -18.56 -23.44 14.41
C ALA A 130 -17.44 -22.45 14.04
N ALA A 131 -17.61 -21.16 14.38
CA ALA A 131 -16.64 -20.10 14.14
C ALA A 131 -15.28 -20.33 14.82
N TYR A 132 -15.21 -21.08 15.92
CA TYR A 132 -13.95 -21.35 16.63
C TYR A 132 -12.92 -22.06 15.76
N LYS A 133 -13.34 -23.11 15.04
CA LYS A 133 -12.43 -23.85 14.15
C LYS A 133 -11.86 -22.94 13.07
N THR A 134 -12.71 -22.10 12.48
CA THR A 134 -12.29 -21.13 11.47
C THR A 134 -11.35 -20.08 12.06
N ALA A 135 -11.60 -19.60 13.28
CA ALA A 135 -10.73 -18.65 13.97
C ALA A 135 -9.32 -19.22 14.19
N ASP A 136 -9.22 -20.48 14.64
CA ASP A 136 -7.92 -21.16 14.84
C ASP A 136 -7.14 -21.36 13.53
N GLU A 137 -7.84 -21.67 12.43
CA GLU A 137 -7.23 -21.76 11.10
C GLU A 137 -6.73 -20.39 10.63
N ARG A 138 -7.55 -19.34 10.78
CA ARG A 138 -7.19 -17.97 10.41
C ARG A 138 -6.00 -17.42 11.18
N ILE A 139 -5.92 -17.65 12.48
CA ILE A 139 -4.78 -17.23 13.31
C ILE A 139 -3.46 -17.78 12.73
N LYS A 140 -3.44 -19.06 12.33
CA LYS A 140 -2.24 -19.68 11.75
C LYS A 140 -1.88 -19.06 10.39
N GLU A 141 -2.89 -18.84 9.54
CA GLU A 141 -2.71 -18.20 8.24
C GLU A 141 -2.17 -16.77 8.37
N TRP A 142 -2.76 -15.97 9.26
CA TRP A 142 -2.36 -14.59 9.51
C TRP A 142 -0.92 -14.50 10.01
N GLN A 143 -0.54 -15.33 10.99
CA GLN A 143 0.83 -15.38 11.50
C GLN A 143 1.83 -15.75 10.40
N SER A 144 1.54 -16.79 9.61
CA SER A 144 2.41 -17.21 8.52
C SER A 144 2.54 -16.15 7.42
N ALA A 145 1.44 -15.50 7.05
CA ALA A 145 1.45 -14.42 6.06
C ALA A 145 2.25 -13.22 6.57
N TRP A 146 2.13 -12.88 7.85
CA TRP A 146 2.85 -11.78 8.47
C TRP A 146 4.36 -12.01 8.52
N ASP A 147 4.80 -13.19 8.99
CA ASP A 147 6.21 -13.55 9.04
C ASP A 147 6.83 -13.52 7.63
N LYS A 148 6.11 -14.05 6.64
CA LYS A 148 6.55 -14.01 5.23
C LYS A 148 6.64 -12.58 4.71
N ALA A 149 5.66 -11.73 5.00
CA ALA A 149 5.66 -10.32 4.59
C ALA A 149 6.86 -9.57 5.17
N GLN A 150 7.14 -9.78 6.46
CA GLN A 150 8.29 -9.18 7.13
C GLN A 150 9.60 -9.64 6.48
N SER A 151 9.76 -10.94 6.22
CA SER A 151 10.95 -11.47 5.55
C SER A 151 11.15 -10.87 4.16
N ILE A 152 10.09 -10.77 3.36
CA ILE A 152 10.15 -10.16 2.03
C ILE A 152 10.57 -8.69 2.13
N TYR A 153 9.99 -7.95 3.07
CA TYR A 153 10.31 -6.54 3.28
C TYR A 153 11.79 -6.34 3.65
N THR A 154 12.30 -7.09 4.63
CA THR A 154 13.71 -6.99 5.06
C THR A 154 14.67 -7.39 3.96
N ASP A 155 14.33 -8.44 3.22
CA ASP A 155 15.16 -8.92 2.12
C ASP A 155 15.23 -7.92 0.95
N ALA A 156 14.12 -7.24 0.66
CA ALA A 156 14.07 -6.21 -0.37
C ALA A 156 14.99 -5.04 0.00
N GLN A 157 14.96 -4.61 1.28
CA GLN A 157 15.87 -3.59 1.79
C GLN A 157 17.34 -4.04 1.70
N ALA A 158 17.65 -5.26 2.16
CA ALA A 158 19.00 -5.80 2.09
C ALA A 158 19.52 -5.94 0.64
N SER A 159 18.62 -6.18 -0.32
CA SER A 159 18.96 -6.20 -1.75
C SER A 159 19.26 -4.79 -2.26
N ALA A 160 18.49 -3.78 -1.84
CA ALA A 160 18.74 -2.38 -2.17
C ALA A 160 20.07 -1.88 -1.59
N ASP A 161 20.40 -2.24 -0.34
CA ASP A 161 21.66 -1.86 0.30
C ASP A 161 22.90 -2.43 -0.43
N ARG A 162 22.73 -3.56 -1.13
CA ARG A 162 23.76 -4.21 -1.97
C ARG A 162 23.74 -3.73 -3.42
N ASP A 163 23.02 -2.66 -3.72
CA ASP A 163 22.82 -2.11 -5.06
C ASP A 163 22.17 -3.12 -6.06
N GLN A 164 21.47 -4.15 -5.56
CA GLN A 164 20.77 -5.17 -6.33
C GLN A 164 19.32 -4.75 -6.62
N TRP A 165 19.16 -3.65 -7.37
CA TRP A 165 17.87 -2.95 -7.56
C TRP A 165 16.76 -3.86 -8.12
N ASP A 166 17.06 -4.69 -9.13
CA ASP A 166 16.07 -5.59 -9.73
C ASP A 166 15.55 -6.62 -8.74
N GLN A 167 16.42 -7.13 -7.86
CA GLN A 167 16.03 -8.05 -6.80
C GLN A 167 15.20 -7.35 -5.73
N ALA A 168 15.57 -6.12 -5.34
CA ALA A 168 14.83 -5.32 -4.37
C ALA A 168 13.39 -5.05 -4.83
N PHE A 169 13.20 -4.57 -6.07
CA PHE A 169 11.87 -4.36 -6.64
C PHE A 169 11.12 -5.67 -6.91
N GLY A 170 11.83 -6.73 -7.28
CA GLY A 170 11.27 -8.08 -7.41
C GLY A 170 10.60 -8.55 -6.11
N LYS A 171 11.32 -8.48 -5.00
CA LYS A 171 10.80 -8.84 -3.67
C LYS A 171 9.66 -7.93 -3.25
N ALA A 172 9.74 -6.62 -3.51
CA ALA A 172 8.63 -5.71 -3.22
C ALA A 172 7.32 -6.14 -3.92
N ARG A 173 7.38 -6.67 -5.15
CA ARG A 173 6.18 -7.20 -5.84
C ARG A 173 5.61 -8.45 -5.19
N GLU A 174 6.44 -9.32 -4.63
CA GLU A 174 5.98 -10.53 -3.92
C GLU A 174 5.14 -10.19 -2.69
N LEU A 175 5.43 -9.05 -2.05
CA LEU A 175 4.68 -8.56 -0.88
C LEU A 175 3.18 -8.40 -1.19
N ARG A 176 2.84 -8.02 -2.43
CA ARG A 176 1.46 -7.78 -2.89
C ARG A 176 0.64 -9.05 -3.16
N GLN A 177 1.26 -10.22 -3.03
CA GLN A 177 0.61 -11.51 -3.28
C GLN A 177 0.13 -12.17 -1.97
N LEU A 178 0.33 -11.52 -0.83
CA LEU A 178 0.06 -12.08 0.48
C LEU A 178 -1.40 -11.88 0.93
N GLY A 179 -2.16 -11.03 0.23
CA GLY A 179 -3.60 -10.87 0.46
C GLY A 179 -3.92 -10.12 1.76
N ASN A 180 -3.03 -9.23 2.19
CA ASN A 180 -3.22 -8.37 3.34
C ASN A 180 -3.10 -6.91 2.88
N ARG A 181 -4.18 -6.13 3.01
CA ARG A 181 -4.25 -4.76 2.50
C ARG A 181 -3.09 -3.89 2.97
N TYR A 182 -2.78 -3.90 4.26
CA TYR A 182 -1.68 -3.12 4.84
C TYR A 182 -0.32 -3.42 4.17
N TRP A 183 -0.03 -4.70 3.91
CA TRP A 183 1.19 -5.11 3.21
C TRP A 183 1.13 -4.79 1.70
N ASP A 184 -0.02 -4.98 1.07
CA ASP A 184 -0.23 -4.82 -0.37
C ASP A 184 -0.23 -3.34 -0.84
N THR A 185 -0.62 -2.41 0.04
CA THR A 185 -0.70 -0.97 -0.27
C THR A 185 0.36 -0.18 0.47
N ASP A 186 0.25 -0.09 1.80
CA ASP A 186 0.92 0.94 2.59
C ASP A 186 2.42 0.60 2.69
N ARG A 187 2.73 -0.61 3.13
CA ARG A 187 4.11 -1.08 3.25
C ARG A 187 4.80 -1.28 1.92
N TYR A 188 4.05 -1.71 0.90
CA TYR A 188 4.56 -1.77 -0.47
C TYR A 188 5.02 -0.39 -0.98
N GLN A 189 4.17 0.64 -0.84
CA GLN A 189 4.51 2.00 -1.28
C GLN A 189 5.73 2.55 -0.52
N GLU A 190 5.76 2.39 0.80
CA GLU A 190 6.91 2.80 1.62
C GLU A 190 8.20 2.09 1.19
N LEU A 191 8.14 0.79 0.92
CA LEU A 191 9.30 0.01 0.50
C LEU A 191 9.83 0.48 -0.86
N VAL A 192 8.95 0.65 -1.85
CA VAL A 192 9.31 1.13 -3.19
C VAL A 192 9.96 2.51 -3.12
N GLN A 193 9.41 3.42 -2.32
CA GLN A 193 9.99 4.75 -2.11
C GLN A 193 11.41 4.65 -1.54
N LYS A 194 11.63 3.85 -0.49
CA LYS A 194 12.96 3.68 0.11
C LYS A 194 13.99 3.11 -0.87
N ILE A 195 13.59 2.11 -1.66
CA ILE A 195 14.48 1.52 -2.68
C ILE A 195 14.87 2.59 -3.71
N GLN A 196 13.91 3.43 -4.11
CA GLN A 196 14.14 4.50 -5.07
C GLN A 196 15.07 5.60 -4.53
N GLU A 197 14.82 6.07 -3.31
CA GLU A 197 15.68 7.06 -2.64
C GLU A 197 17.12 6.56 -2.48
N ALA A 198 17.30 5.28 -2.12
CA ALA A 198 18.61 4.67 -2.03
C ALA A 198 19.34 4.66 -3.39
N LYS A 199 18.64 4.29 -4.46
CA LYS A 199 19.17 4.27 -5.83
C LYS A 199 19.58 5.67 -6.31
N GLU A 200 18.74 6.68 -6.06
CA GLU A 200 19.01 8.07 -6.43
C GLU A 200 20.18 8.67 -5.64
N GLY A 201 20.24 8.41 -4.33
CA GLY A 201 21.34 8.84 -3.48
C GLY A 201 22.70 8.33 -3.96
N LYS A 202 22.76 7.05 -4.34
CA LYS A 202 23.96 6.43 -4.93
C LYS A 202 24.34 7.08 -6.28
N ALA A 203 23.36 7.36 -7.14
CA ALA A 203 23.61 8.05 -8.41
C ALA A 203 24.15 9.47 -8.21
N ALA A 204 23.63 10.21 -7.23
CA ALA A 204 24.09 11.55 -6.88
C ALA A 204 25.53 11.55 -6.33
N GLN A 205 25.88 10.58 -5.49
CA GLN A 205 27.25 10.41 -4.97
C GLN A 205 28.24 10.14 -6.11
N ALA A 206 27.93 9.19 -7.00
CA ALA A 206 28.77 8.89 -8.15
C ALA A 206 28.99 10.12 -9.06
N LYS A 207 27.98 10.98 -9.21
CA LYS A 207 28.10 12.24 -9.95
C LYS A 207 29.05 13.22 -9.23
N ALA A 208 28.91 13.41 -7.92
CA ALA A 208 29.75 14.33 -7.16
C ALA A 208 31.24 13.90 -7.16
N GLU A 209 31.49 12.59 -7.07
CA GLU A 209 32.85 12.05 -7.19
C GLU A 209 33.48 12.36 -8.55
N ARG A 210 32.75 12.15 -9.65
CA ARG A 210 33.19 12.51 -11.01
C ARG A 210 33.54 14.01 -11.12
N ASP A 211 32.69 14.88 -10.55
CA ASP A 211 32.90 16.33 -10.58
C ASP A 211 34.16 16.74 -9.78
N SER A 212 34.41 16.10 -8.63
CA SER A 212 35.61 16.33 -7.82
C SER A 212 36.90 15.89 -8.52
N GLN A 213 36.87 14.75 -9.22
CA GLN A 213 37.99 14.25 -9.99
C GLN A 213 38.33 15.21 -11.14
N LYS A 214 37.32 15.71 -11.86
CA LYS A 214 37.48 16.77 -12.87
C LYS A 214 38.14 18.04 -12.29
N ALA A 215 37.71 18.49 -11.11
CA ALA A 215 38.31 19.65 -10.46
C ALA A 215 39.78 19.42 -10.05
N SER A 216 40.11 18.21 -9.57
CA SER A 216 41.48 17.86 -9.17
C SER A 216 42.43 17.76 -10.37
N GLN A 217 41.96 17.22 -11.48
CA GLN A 217 42.77 17.00 -12.67
C GLN A 217 42.99 18.31 -13.46
N ALA A 218 42.05 19.27 -13.38
CA ALA A 218 42.27 20.64 -13.83
C ALA A 218 43.38 21.39 -13.05
N ARG A 219 43.64 21.02 -11.78
CA ARG A 219 44.74 21.60 -10.97
C ARG A 219 46.10 20.98 -11.30
N TYR A 220 46.15 19.75 -11.79
CA TYR A 220 47.40 19.04 -12.11
C TYR A 220 48.02 19.42 -13.47
N THR A 221 47.23 19.96 -14.41
CA THR A 221 47.67 20.31 -15.79
C THR A 221 48.46 21.64 -15.91
N ALA A 222 49.09 22.13 -14.84
CA ALA A 222 49.67 23.48 -14.75
C ALA A 222 51.22 23.57 -14.75
N GLN A 223 51.97 22.56 -15.22
CA GLN A 223 53.45 22.57 -15.28
C GLN A 223 53.99 22.28 -16.70
N PRO A 224 55.03 22.97 -17.23
CA PRO A 224 55.39 22.87 -18.65
C PRO A 224 56.60 21.96 -19.00
N ASP A 225 56.43 21.28 -20.14
CA ASP A 225 57.44 20.92 -21.18
C ASP A 225 57.88 19.46 -21.44
N ILE A 226 57.16 18.45 -20.95
CA ILE A 226 57.12 17.09 -21.56
C ILE A 226 55.77 16.83 -22.26
N MET A 227 54.76 17.64 -21.93
CA MET A 227 53.35 17.46 -22.29
C MET A 227 53.04 17.57 -23.79
N SER A 228 53.77 18.37 -24.57
CA SER A 228 53.40 18.74 -25.95
C SER A 228 53.30 17.53 -26.92
N ASN A 229 54.31 16.64 -26.93
CA ASN A 229 54.33 15.50 -27.86
C ASN A 229 53.39 14.37 -27.41
N TRP A 230 53.35 14.08 -26.11
CA TRP A 230 52.44 13.08 -25.55
C TRP A 230 50.96 13.49 -25.70
N GLN A 231 50.64 14.77 -25.52
CA GLN A 231 49.28 15.29 -25.74
C GLN A 231 48.82 15.13 -27.20
N GLN A 232 49.73 15.30 -28.17
CA GLN A 232 49.41 15.07 -29.57
C GLN A 232 49.11 13.60 -29.87
N ASP A 233 49.90 12.67 -29.30
CA ASP A 233 49.67 11.23 -29.50
C ASP A 233 48.36 10.78 -28.86
N GLN A 234 48.08 11.23 -27.64
CA GLN A 234 46.84 10.93 -26.94
C GLN A 234 45.60 11.51 -27.64
N ALA A 235 45.71 12.70 -28.25
CA ALA A 235 44.63 13.29 -29.02
C ALA A 235 44.31 12.50 -30.30
N ARG A 236 45.33 11.89 -30.93
CA ARG A 236 45.13 11.02 -32.10
C ARG A 236 44.41 9.73 -31.71
N GLU A 237 44.86 9.07 -30.65
CA GLU A 237 44.20 7.85 -30.13
C GLU A 237 42.76 8.13 -29.71
N ALA A 238 42.53 9.23 -28.98
CA ALA A 238 41.19 9.65 -28.57
C ALA A 238 40.25 9.88 -29.77
N THR A 239 40.77 10.43 -30.86
CA THR A 239 40.01 10.62 -32.11
C THR A 239 39.60 9.29 -32.74
N GLU A 240 40.47 8.28 -32.70
CA GLU A 240 40.15 6.94 -33.22
C GLU A 240 39.15 6.19 -32.32
N HIS A 241 39.27 6.33 -31.00
CA HIS A 241 38.27 5.83 -30.05
C HIS A 241 36.89 6.42 -30.33
N LEU A 242 36.78 7.73 -30.53
CA LEU A 242 35.52 8.39 -30.90
C LEU A 242 34.95 7.92 -32.24
N LYS A 243 35.80 7.76 -33.27
CA LYS A 243 35.35 7.22 -34.56
C LYS A 243 34.79 5.80 -34.42
N ARG A 244 35.49 4.94 -33.66
CA ARG A 244 35.02 3.57 -33.38
C ARG A 244 33.69 3.61 -32.64
N ALA A 245 33.58 4.42 -31.60
CA ALA A 245 32.37 4.57 -30.80
C ALA A 245 31.17 5.00 -31.65
N ARG A 246 31.33 6.02 -32.50
CA ARG A 246 30.26 6.47 -33.41
C ARG A 246 29.82 5.39 -34.41
N ARG A 247 30.76 4.59 -34.93
CA ARG A 247 30.41 3.45 -35.81
C ARG A 247 29.59 2.40 -35.07
N LEU A 248 29.97 2.05 -33.85
CA LEU A 248 29.24 1.07 -33.02
C LEU A 248 27.83 1.56 -32.67
N ALA A 249 27.68 2.85 -32.37
CA ALA A 249 26.40 3.48 -32.07
C ALA A 249 25.49 3.67 -33.31
N SER A 250 26.02 3.54 -34.53
CA SER A 250 25.29 3.90 -35.76
C SER A 250 24.01 3.09 -35.98
N ALA A 251 24.01 1.82 -35.55
CA ALA A 251 22.84 0.95 -35.63
C ALA A 251 21.76 1.29 -34.57
N GLY A 252 22.13 2.02 -33.52
CA GLY A 252 21.22 2.40 -32.44
C GLY A 252 20.65 1.22 -31.64
N THR A 253 21.25 0.03 -31.73
CA THR A 253 20.85 -1.15 -30.98
C THR A 253 21.40 -1.12 -29.55
N PRO A 254 20.79 -1.83 -28.59
CA PRO A 254 21.33 -1.92 -27.24
C PRO A 254 22.77 -2.43 -27.20
N GLU A 255 23.11 -3.47 -27.97
CA GLU A 255 24.51 -3.94 -28.00
C GLU A 255 25.46 -2.92 -28.63
N GLY A 256 25.04 -2.24 -29.71
CA GLY A 256 25.85 -1.23 -30.39
C GLY A 256 26.09 0.00 -29.52
N LEU A 257 25.08 0.44 -28.77
CA LEU A 257 25.19 1.57 -27.83
C LEU A 257 26.07 1.23 -26.64
N ARG A 258 25.98 0.01 -26.05
CA ARG A 258 26.90 -0.42 -24.98
C ARG A 258 28.35 -0.43 -25.47
N ALA A 259 28.61 -1.07 -26.60
CA ALA A 259 29.95 -1.14 -27.18
C ALA A 259 30.49 0.25 -27.56
N ALA A 260 29.61 1.17 -27.97
CA ALA A 260 29.96 2.56 -28.24
C ALA A 260 30.32 3.34 -26.99
N THR A 261 29.55 3.18 -25.90
CA THR A 261 29.85 3.75 -24.59
C THR A 261 31.20 3.27 -24.09
N ASP A 262 31.48 1.96 -24.18
CA ASP A 262 32.78 1.40 -23.78
C ASP A 262 33.93 2.03 -24.59
N ALA A 263 33.75 2.14 -25.91
CA ALA A 263 34.75 2.69 -26.81
C ALA A 263 35.01 4.19 -26.58
N ALA A 264 33.97 4.99 -26.32
CA ALA A 264 34.13 6.42 -26.00
C ALA A 264 34.64 6.64 -24.57
N GLY A 265 34.32 5.73 -23.64
CA GLY A 265 34.85 5.74 -22.28
C GLY A 265 36.37 5.52 -22.21
N MET A 266 36.99 4.94 -23.25
CA MET A 266 38.44 4.80 -23.36
C MET A 266 39.17 6.11 -23.68
N VAL A 267 38.46 7.19 -24.02
CA VAL A 267 39.08 8.50 -24.26
C VAL A 267 39.62 9.05 -22.95
N LEU A 268 40.94 9.21 -22.88
CA LEU A 268 41.63 9.65 -21.68
C LEU A 268 41.34 11.12 -21.35
N TYR A 269 41.17 11.40 -20.06
CA TYR A 269 41.00 12.76 -19.56
C TYR A 269 42.23 13.61 -19.87
N GLY A 270 42.00 14.86 -20.26
CA GLY A 270 43.05 15.84 -20.59
C GLY A 270 43.33 15.92 -22.09
N THR A 271 42.71 15.05 -22.88
CA THR A 271 42.66 15.16 -24.33
C THR A 271 41.57 16.17 -24.76
N PRO A 272 41.77 16.92 -25.86
CA PRO A 272 40.75 17.83 -26.41
C PRO A 272 39.39 17.16 -26.68
N GLN A 273 39.40 15.84 -26.93
CA GLN A 273 38.26 15.03 -27.32
C GLN A 273 37.43 14.52 -26.12
N TYR A 274 37.96 14.62 -24.89
CA TYR A 274 37.34 14.03 -23.71
C TYR A 274 35.93 14.55 -23.44
N GLU A 275 35.72 15.86 -23.53
CA GLU A 275 34.38 16.42 -23.30
C GLU A 275 33.35 15.93 -24.30
N GLU A 276 33.76 15.78 -25.56
CA GLU A 276 32.90 15.20 -26.58
C GLU A 276 32.58 13.74 -26.28
N ALA A 277 33.59 12.96 -25.89
CA ALA A 277 33.43 11.55 -25.53
C ALA A 277 32.42 11.36 -24.39
N GLN A 278 32.53 12.14 -23.33
CA GLN A 278 31.60 12.06 -22.20
C GLN A 278 30.17 12.44 -22.59
N ARG A 279 29.98 13.50 -23.40
CA ARG A 279 28.65 13.86 -23.92
C ARG A 279 28.03 12.75 -24.77
N LEU A 280 28.85 12.01 -25.52
CA LEU A 280 28.38 10.86 -26.30
C LEU A 280 28.01 9.67 -25.41
N VAL A 281 28.84 9.36 -24.42
CA VAL A 281 28.58 8.33 -23.39
C VAL A 281 27.26 8.60 -22.67
N ASP A 282 27.07 9.82 -22.15
CA ASP A 282 25.84 10.20 -21.43
C ASP A 282 24.61 10.06 -22.33
N ARG A 283 24.70 10.52 -23.57
CA ARG A 283 23.61 10.42 -24.55
C ARG A 283 23.27 8.97 -24.87
N TRP A 284 24.27 8.12 -25.11
CA TRP A 284 24.05 6.72 -25.45
C TRP A 284 23.54 5.91 -24.27
N ASN A 285 23.96 6.22 -23.04
CA ASN A 285 23.42 5.61 -21.84
C ASN A 285 21.93 5.94 -21.64
N HIS A 286 21.53 7.20 -21.81
CA HIS A 286 20.10 7.57 -21.77
C HIS A 286 19.31 6.82 -22.84
N ARG A 287 19.81 6.77 -24.07
CA ARG A 287 19.13 6.07 -25.17
C ARG A 287 19.07 4.56 -24.97
N LEU A 288 20.10 3.96 -24.37
CA LEU A 288 20.14 2.55 -24.02
C LEU A 288 19.06 2.24 -22.98
N GLN A 289 19.01 3.03 -21.91
CA GLN A 289 18.00 2.91 -20.86
C GLN A 289 16.58 3.03 -21.44
N ASP A 290 16.33 3.99 -22.34
CA ASP A 290 15.04 4.11 -23.02
C ASP A 290 14.70 2.89 -23.87
N LEU A 291 15.67 2.30 -24.58
CA LEU A 291 15.45 1.11 -25.40
C LEU A 291 15.20 -0.15 -24.56
N GLU A 292 15.84 -0.26 -23.40
CA GLU A 292 15.65 -1.35 -22.45
C GLU A 292 14.30 -1.23 -21.72
N ASP A 293 13.84 0.00 -21.48
CA ASP A 293 12.61 0.26 -20.75
C ASP A 293 11.35 0.25 -21.65
N ARG A 294 11.50 0.57 -22.95
CA ARG A 294 10.40 0.63 -23.91
C ARG A 294 9.54 -0.64 -24.00
N PRO A 295 10.10 -1.86 -23.96
CA PRO A 295 9.30 -3.09 -23.99
C PRO A 295 8.35 -3.21 -22.79
N TYR A 296 8.73 -2.73 -21.61
CA TYR A 296 7.86 -2.73 -20.44
C TYR A 296 6.64 -1.84 -20.68
N LEU A 297 6.86 -0.59 -21.08
CA LEU A 297 5.74 0.33 -21.34
C LEU A 297 4.83 -0.17 -22.49
N ALA A 298 5.42 -0.74 -23.55
CA ALA A 298 4.65 -1.30 -24.66
C ALA A 298 3.78 -2.50 -24.24
N ARG A 299 4.33 -3.46 -23.49
CA ARG A 299 3.57 -4.61 -22.96
C ARG A 299 2.50 -4.15 -21.98
N ALA A 300 2.81 -3.16 -21.14
CA ALA A 300 1.85 -2.56 -20.22
C ALA A 300 0.63 -1.99 -20.97
N MET A 301 0.86 -1.19 -22.01
CA MET A 301 -0.21 -0.65 -22.83
C MET A 301 -1.04 -1.73 -23.53
N GLN A 302 -0.38 -2.80 -24.01
CA GLN A 302 -1.07 -3.93 -24.62
C GLN A 302 -1.97 -4.65 -23.60
N LEU A 303 -1.49 -4.86 -22.38
CA LEU A 303 -2.29 -5.44 -21.29
C LEU A 303 -3.49 -4.55 -20.98
N ALA A 304 -3.27 -3.25 -20.79
CA ALA A 304 -4.33 -2.30 -20.45
C ALA A 304 -5.42 -2.18 -21.52
N SER A 305 -5.11 -2.46 -22.78
CA SER A 305 -6.05 -2.35 -23.90
C SER A 305 -7.31 -3.21 -23.74
N LYS A 306 -7.24 -4.29 -22.94
CA LYS A 306 -8.38 -5.16 -22.66
C LYS A 306 -9.41 -4.50 -21.72
N GLY A 307 -8.98 -3.54 -20.91
CA GLY A 307 -9.84 -2.73 -20.05
C GLY A 307 -10.49 -3.46 -18.87
N ASP A 308 -10.26 -4.77 -18.69
CA ASP A 308 -10.69 -5.51 -17.52
C ASP A 308 -9.74 -5.33 -16.33
N LEU A 309 -10.27 -5.56 -15.13
CA LEU A 309 -9.55 -5.33 -13.87
C LEU A 309 -8.22 -6.13 -13.78
N PRO A 310 -8.18 -7.44 -14.08
CA PRO A 310 -6.91 -8.19 -14.14
C PRO A 310 -5.89 -7.61 -15.13
N SER A 311 -6.34 -7.21 -16.31
CA SER A 311 -5.45 -6.71 -17.37
C SER A 311 -4.93 -5.31 -17.07
N LEU A 312 -5.71 -4.44 -16.44
CA LEU A 312 -5.26 -3.14 -15.95
C LEU A 312 -4.26 -3.28 -14.79
N GLN A 313 -4.47 -4.25 -13.88
CA GLN A 313 -3.50 -4.55 -12.81
C GLN A 313 -2.18 -5.07 -13.38
N ALA A 314 -2.23 -5.98 -14.35
CA ALA A 314 -1.05 -6.47 -15.05
C ALA A 314 -0.32 -5.35 -15.81
N ALA A 315 -1.07 -4.43 -16.43
CA ALA A 315 -0.50 -3.26 -17.09
C ALA A 315 0.26 -2.34 -16.13
N ILE A 316 -0.31 -2.05 -14.96
CA ILE A 316 0.35 -1.25 -13.92
C ILE A 316 1.65 -1.93 -13.46
N ALA A 317 1.59 -3.24 -13.21
CA ALA A 317 2.77 -4.01 -12.81
C ALA A 317 3.87 -3.96 -13.89
N GLU A 318 3.49 -4.09 -15.17
CA GLU A 318 4.43 -4.05 -16.27
C GLU A 318 5.04 -2.65 -16.48
N ALA A 319 4.24 -1.58 -16.43
CA ALA A 319 4.72 -0.19 -16.56
C ALA A 319 5.60 0.24 -15.37
N SER A 320 5.40 -0.35 -14.19
CA SER A 320 6.24 -0.09 -13.02
C SER A 320 7.69 -0.56 -13.16
N ASN A 321 7.99 -1.38 -14.17
CA ASN A 321 9.36 -1.80 -14.49
C ASN A 321 10.14 -0.75 -15.31
N VAL A 322 9.49 0.33 -15.79
CA VAL A 322 10.19 1.46 -16.42
C VAL A 322 10.99 2.20 -15.36
N SER A 323 12.29 2.36 -15.58
CA SER A 323 13.19 2.98 -14.61
C SER A 323 12.91 4.47 -14.47
N PHE A 324 12.97 5.00 -13.24
CA PHE A 324 12.79 6.43 -12.92
C PHE A 324 13.67 7.40 -13.75
N GLY A 325 14.88 6.98 -14.14
CA GLY A 325 15.79 7.78 -14.95
C GLY A 325 15.55 7.71 -16.46
N SER A 326 14.61 6.88 -16.93
CA SER A 326 14.27 6.80 -18.35
C SER A 326 13.42 8.00 -18.77
N ALA A 327 13.58 8.43 -20.02
CA ALA A 327 12.70 9.42 -20.63
C ALA A 327 11.23 8.93 -20.71
N LEU A 328 11.00 7.62 -20.60
CA LEU A 328 9.67 7.00 -20.61
C LEU A 328 8.98 6.99 -19.25
N TYR A 329 9.69 7.35 -18.18
CA TYR A 329 9.17 7.21 -16.83
C TYR A 329 7.92 8.06 -16.58
N GLN A 330 7.92 9.32 -17.01
CA GLN A 330 6.77 10.19 -16.83
C GLN A 330 5.53 9.64 -17.55
N GLU A 331 5.71 9.17 -18.79
CA GLU A 331 4.63 8.52 -19.54
C GLU A 331 4.13 7.26 -18.82
N ALA A 332 5.04 6.43 -18.29
CA ALA A 332 4.67 5.24 -17.53
C ALA A 332 3.87 5.56 -16.27
N GLN A 333 4.25 6.59 -15.51
CA GLN A 333 3.52 7.03 -14.31
C GLN A 333 2.14 7.59 -14.66
N ASP A 334 2.02 8.39 -15.72
CA ASP A 334 0.74 8.91 -16.19
C ASP A 334 -0.22 7.77 -16.56
N LYS A 335 0.30 6.73 -17.24
CA LYS A 335 -0.47 5.53 -17.57
C LYS A 335 -0.89 4.74 -16.32
N ILE A 336 0.01 4.57 -15.36
CA ILE A 336 -0.29 3.93 -14.08
C ILE A 336 -1.42 4.66 -13.35
N GLY A 337 -1.38 6.00 -13.30
CA GLY A 337 -2.46 6.82 -12.73
C GLY A 337 -3.79 6.58 -13.45
N GLN A 338 -3.81 6.67 -14.79
CA GLN A 338 -5.00 6.45 -15.61
C GLN A 338 -5.63 5.07 -15.39
N TRP A 339 -4.81 4.03 -15.33
CA TRP A 339 -5.29 2.66 -15.13
C TRP A 339 -5.77 2.43 -13.69
N THR A 340 -5.14 3.08 -12.71
CA THR A 340 -5.59 3.06 -11.31
C THR A 340 -6.99 3.68 -11.19
N ASP A 341 -7.22 4.83 -11.82
CA ASP A 341 -8.54 5.47 -11.87
C ASP A 341 -9.58 4.61 -12.59
N ALA A 342 -9.18 3.94 -13.68
CA ALA A 342 -10.05 3.03 -14.42
C ALA A 342 -10.47 1.83 -13.56
N ILE A 343 -9.54 1.25 -12.79
CA ILE A 343 -9.84 0.19 -11.83
C ILE A 343 -10.84 0.68 -10.78
N GLN A 344 -10.65 1.88 -10.21
CA GLN A 344 -11.58 2.45 -9.23
C GLN A 344 -12.99 2.66 -9.81
N LYS A 345 -13.11 3.11 -11.06
CA LYS A 345 -14.40 3.27 -11.75
C LYS A 345 -15.08 1.94 -12.06
N LEU A 346 -14.33 0.94 -12.52
CA LEU A 346 -14.87 -0.40 -12.76
C LEU A 346 -15.38 -1.03 -11.46
N HIS A 347 -14.65 -0.79 -10.37
CA HIS A 347 -15.07 -1.19 -9.02
C HIS A 347 -16.39 -0.50 -8.64
N SER A 348 -16.49 0.82 -8.73
CA SER A 348 -17.72 1.55 -8.37
C SER A 348 -18.92 1.26 -9.28
N GLN A 349 -18.70 0.87 -10.55
CA GLN A 349 -19.77 0.51 -11.48
C GLN A 349 -20.27 -0.93 -11.30
N ALA A 350 -19.37 -1.85 -10.98
CA ALA A 350 -19.76 -3.23 -10.66
C ALA A 350 -20.51 -3.28 -9.32
N TYR A 351 -20.29 -2.29 -8.44
CA TYR A 351 -20.90 -2.18 -7.12
C TYR A 351 -21.33 -0.73 -6.89
N PRO A 352 -22.38 -0.26 -7.58
CA PRO A 352 -22.87 1.09 -7.38
C PRO A 352 -23.42 1.19 -5.97
N GLU A 353 -22.91 2.15 -5.19
CA GLU A 353 -23.50 2.43 -3.88
C GLU A 353 -24.98 2.79 -4.07
N THR A 354 -25.86 1.86 -3.68
CA THR A 354 -27.31 2.10 -3.66
C THR A 354 -27.58 3.27 -2.72
N SER A 355 -28.14 4.35 -3.27
CA SER A 355 -28.57 5.52 -2.53
C SER A 355 -29.73 5.17 -1.60
N GLY A 356 -29.35 4.80 -0.38
CA GLY A 356 -30.24 4.45 0.72
C GLY A 356 -29.49 4.47 2.05
N GLY A 357 -28.70 5.53 2.30
CA GLY A 357 -28.28 5.96 3.63
C GLY A 357 -27.51 4.96 4.51
N ARG A 358 -26.31 4.54 4.10
CA ARG A 358 -25.14 4.31 4.98
C ARG A 358 -23.90 4.14 4.08
N GLN A 359 -22.86 4.96 4.25
CA GLN A 359 -21.58 4.79 3.54
C GLN A 359 -21.07 3.35 3.77
N VAL A 360 -20.86 2.60 2.70
CA VAL A 360 -20.40 1.21 2.76
C VAL A 360 -18.91 1.18 2.44
N SER A 361 -18.10 0.78 3.42
CA SER A 361 -16.64 0.62 3.32
C SER A 361 -16.27 -0.52 2.34
N PRO A 362 -15.05 -0.55 1.76
CA PRO A 362 -14.62 -1.48 0.68
C PRO A 362 -14.61 -2.99 1.02
N ALA A 363 -15.30 -3.43 2.07
CA ALA A 363 -15.22 -4.74 2.71
C ALA A 363 -16.23 -5.79 2.17
N ASN A 364 -17.02 -5.51 1.13
CA ASN A 364 -18.07 -6.44 0.66
C ASN A 364 -17.81 -7.14 -0.68
N TYR A 365 -16.54 -7.35 -1.05
CA TYR A 365 -16.20 -8.09 -2.28
C TYR A 365 -15.80 -9.53 -1.96
N ALA A 366 -16.74 -10.46 -2.13
CA ALA A 366 -16.45 -11.88 -2.29
C ALA A 366 -16.36 -12.22 -3.79
N ILE A 367 -15.25 -12.86 -4.20
CA ILE A 367 -15.02 -13.34 -5.58
C ILE A 367 -15.64 -14.73 -5.74
N PRO A 368 -16.57 -14.97 -6.68
CA PRO A 368 -16.99 -16.33 -7.02
C PRO A 368 -15.89 -17.04 -7.84
N PRO A 369 -15.67 -18.36 -7.63
CA PRO A 369 -14.61 -19.10 -8.30
C PRO A 369 -14.82 -19.19 -9.82
N VAL A 370 -13.74 -19.04 -10.58
CA VAL A 370 -13.68 -19.21 -12.03
C VAL A 370 -13.95 -20.68 -12.35
N ARG A 371 -15.06 -20.97 -13.05
CA ARG A 371 -15.34 -22.31 -13.58
C ARG A 371 -14.34 -22.62 -14.70
N SER A 372 -13.45 -23.58 -14.46
CA SER A 372 -12.60 -24.18 -15.47
C SER A 372 -13.47 -25.03 -16.41
N ASN A 373 -13.80 -24.50 -17.59
CA ASN A 373 -14.22 -25.31 -18.72
C ASN A 373 -13.01 -25.52 -19.63
N THR A 374 -12.45 -26.73 -19.59
CA THR A 374 -11.70 -27.29 -20.72
C THR A 374 -12.46 -28.53 -21.22
N PRO A 375 -12.48 -28.75 -22.54
CA PRO A 375 -13.28 -29.81 -23.17
C PRO A 375 -12.85 -31.23 -22.81
#